data_AF-A0A0D7KMZ7-F1
#
_entry.id   AF-A0A0D7KMZ7-F1
#
_cell.length_a   1.000
_cell.length_b   1.000
_cell.length_c   1.000
_cell.angle_alpha   90.00
_cell.angle_beta   90.00
_cell.angle_gamma   90.00
#
_symmetry.space_group_name_H-M   'P 1'
#
loop_
_entity.id
_entity.type
_entity.pdbx_description
1 polymer ?
#
loop_
_entity_poly.entity_id
_entity_poly.type
_entity_poly.pdbx_seq_one_letter_code
_entity_poly.pdbx_strand_id
1 'polypeptide(L)'
;MNLLSVMSIRFLSQRWVLWLLFWSNLLGTIYGYYWYKNQLIYTWEHHPAWQLIFVPDSPTASLFFTISIGFLLFRPQPRTLFGMIAKRIIEALGVVTSIKYGIWACVMIVAGAYLGSPMGWQDWMLIGSHLAMAVEGLLFVRLFAFGSAALTLASCWTWLNDTVDYSAAVYPWLPYTLVNELTAVCIFTFTWTGISVAMTWLAMRYRDQRTNITKEAMF
;
A
#
# COMPACT_ATOMS: atom_id res chain seq x y z
N MET A 1 -7.02 10.37 27.25
CA MET A 1 -6.82 10.88 25.87
C MET A 1 -7.91 10.25 25.00
N ASN A 2 -8.77 11.03 24.35
CA ASN A 2 -9.88 10.47 23.56
C ASN A 2 -9.31 9.84 22.27
N LEU A 3 -9.59 8.57 21.97
CA LEU A 3 -9.06 7.89 20.78
C LEU A 3 -9.32 8.69 19.48
N LEU A 4 -10.46 9.39 19.43
CA LEU A 4 -10.82 10.22 18.28
C LEU A 4 -9.91 11.44 18.10
N SER A 5 -9.24 11.93 19.14
CA SER A 5 -8.33 13.09 19.02
C SER A 5 -7.00 12.72 18.35
N VAL A 6 -6.52 11.49 18.55
CA VAL A 6 -5.29 10.97 17.91
C VAL A 6 -5.53 10.71 16.42
N MET A 7 -6.77 10.38 16.04
CA MET A 7 -7.15 10.16 14.64
C MET A 7 -7.52 11.45 13.88
N SER A 8 -7.37 12.61 14.53
CA SER A 8 -7.72 13.90 13.95
C SER A 8 -6.70 14.32 12.88
N ILE A 9 -7.18 15.02 11.84
CA ILE A 9 -6.33 15.62 10.80
C ILE A 9 -5.25 16.51 11.42
N ARG A 10 -5.59 17.27 12.46
CA ARG A 10 -4.66 18.14 13.19
C ARG A 10 -3.50 17.37 13.83
N PHE A 11 -3.78 16.20 14.40
CA PHE A 11 -2.76 15.34 14.99
C PHE A 11 -1.90 14.68 13.91
N LEU A 12 -2.52 14.06 12.90
CA LEU A 12 -1.80 13.39 11.82
C LEU A 12 -0.93 14.33 10.98
N SER A 13 -1.27 15.62 10.92
CA SER A 13 -0.50 16.64 10.20
C SER A 13 0.66 17.22 11.02
N GLN A 14 0.84 16.81 12.28
CA GLN A 14 1.98 17.27 13.09
C GLN A 14 3.29 16.81 12.46
N ARG A 15 4.28 17.70 12.38
CA ARG A 15 5.56 17.40 11.73
C ARG A 15 6.28 16.21 12.34
N TRP A 16 6.22 16.04 13.66
CA TRP A 16 6.86 14.91 14.32
C TRP A 16 6.17 13.57 13.97
N VAL A 17 4.85 13.55 13.79
CA VAL A 17 4.10 12.37 13.31
C VAL A 17 4.51 12.04 11.88
N LEU A 18 4.56 13.04 11.01
CA LEU A 18 4.97 12.87 9.62
C LEU A 18 6.43 12.38 9.51
N TRP A 19 7.34 12.89 10.34
CA TRP A 19 8.73 12.42 10.36
C TRP A 19 8.85 10.99 10.89
N LEU A 20 8.11 10.63 11.94
CA LEU A 20 8.07 9.27 12.45
C LEU A 20 7.60 8.30 11.37
N LEU A 21 6.49 8.62 10.70
CA LEU A 21 5.94 7.82 9.60
C LEU A 21 6.88 7.75 8.39
N PHE A 22 7.51 8.86 8.05
CA PHE A 22 8.48 8.91 6.95
C PHE A 22 9.63 7.95 7.21
N TRP A 23 10.25 8.01 8.39
CA TRP A 23 11.39 7.15 8.71
C TRP A 23 10.99 5.69 8.95
N SER A 24 9.86 5.42 9.59
CA SER A 24 9.38 4.05 9.78
C SER A 24 9.10 3.37 8.44
N ASN A 25 8.38 4.04 7.53
CA ASN A 25 8.09 3.50 6.20
C ASN A 25 9.35 3.45 5.33
N LEU A 26 10.26 4.42 5.40
CA LEU A 26 11.50 4.38 4.62
C LEU A 26 12.38 3.19 5.02
N LEU A 27 12.58 2.98 6.33
CA LEU A 27 13.35 1.84 6.83
C LEU A 27 12.64 0.52 6.53
N GLY A 28 11.32 0.46 6.70
CA GLY A 28 10.50 -0.70 6.31
C GLY A 28 10.59 -1.01 4.81
N THR A 29 10.62 0.02 3.97
CA THR A 29 10.80 -0.10 2.51
C THR A 29 12.16 -0.72 2.20
N ILE A 30 13.25 -0.18 2.76
CA ILE A 30 14.61 -0.70 2.56
C ILE A 30 14.70 -2.16 3.01
N TYR A 31 14.19 -2.47 4.21
CA TYR A 31 14.16 -3.84 4.71
C TYR A 31 13.30 -4.76 3.83
N GLY A 32 12.17 -4.27 3.32
CA GLY A 32 11.31 -5.01 2.41
C GLY A 32 12.01 -5.35 1.08
N TYR A 33 12.73 -4.41 0.47
CA TYR A 33 13.54 -4.72 -0.73
C TYR A 33 14.63 -5.76 -0.42
N TYR A 34 15.24 -5.68 0.77
CA TYR A 34 16.19 -6.70 1.21
C TYR A 34 15.51 -8.06 1.42
N TRP A 35 14.30 -8.11 1.97
CA TRP A 35 13.50 -9.32 2.12
C TRP A 35 13.22 -10.01 0.78
N TYR A 36 12.92 -9.22 -0.25
CA TYR A 36 12.69 -9.71 -1.62
C TYR A 36 13.97 -9.97 -2.43
N LYS A 37 15.17 -9.73 -1.87
CA LYS A 37 16.45 -9.79 -2.60
C LYS A 37 16.61 -11.09 -3.40
N ASN A 38 16.37 -12.24 -2.77
CA ASN A 38 16.57 -13.53 -3.43
C ASN A 38 15.56 -13.76 -4.56
N GLN A 39 14.31 -13.31 -4.37
CA GLN A 39 13.28 -13.39 -5.40
C GLN A 39 13.61 -12.45 -6.57
N LEU A 40 14.11 -11.24 -6.30
CA LEU A 40 14.56 -10.31 -7.34
C LEU A 40 15.73 -10.85 -8.16
N ILE A 41 16.72 -11.48 -7.53
CA ILE A 41 17.84 -12.15 -8.22
C ILE A 41 17.29 -13.28 -9.10
N TYR A 42 16.41 -14.12 -8.54
CA TYR A 42 15.80 -15.21 -9.27
C TYR A 42 15.04 -14.72 -10.52
N THR A 43 14.19 -13.70 -10.38
CA THR A 43 13.46 -13.10 -11.50
C THR A 43 14.41 -12.47 -12.52
N TRP A 44 15.48 -11.80 -12.09
CA TRP A 44 16.47 -11.23 -13.02
C TRP A 44 17.15 -12.31 -13.89
N GLU A 45 17.44 -13.46 -13.30
CA GLU A 45 18.14 -14.56 -13.96
C GLU A 45 17.22 -15.40 -14.86
N HIS A 46 15.94 -15.56 -14.49
CA HIS A 46 15.04 -16.54 -15.11
C HIS A 46 13.84 -15.92 -15.85
N HIS A 47 13.56 -14.64 -15.66
CA HIS A 47 12.40 -13.96 -16.25
C HIS A 47 12.81 -12.72 -17.05
N PRO A 48 11.95 -12.23 -17.96
CA PRO A 48 12.16 -10.95 -18.63
C PRO A 48 12.34 -9.80 -17.62
N ALA A 49 13.38 -8.98 -17.80
CA ALA A 49 13.76 -7.93 -16.86
C ALA A 49 12.64 -6.93 -16.52
N TRP A 50 11.65 -6.74 -17.40
CA TRP A 50 10.50 -5.86 -17.13
C TRP A 50 9.64 -6.37 -15.97
N GLN A 51 9.66 -7.67 -15.65
CA GLN A 51 8.89 -8.24 -14.54
C GLN A 51 9.40 -7.81 -13.17
N LEU A 52 10.65 -7.35 -13.06
CA LEU A 52 11.24 -6.90 -11.80
C LEU A 52 10.46 -5.77 -11.11
N ILE A 53 9.75 -4.94 -11.87
CA ILE A 53 8.97 -3.84 -11.30
C ILE A 53 7.73 -4.32 -10.54
N PHE A 54 7.31 -5.58 -10.77
CA PHE A 54 6.13 -6.18 -10.15
C PHE A 54 6.48 -7.06 -8.94
N VAL A 55 7.72 -7.54 -8.84
CA VAL A 55 8.15 -8.46 -7.77
C VAL A 55 8.12 -7.84 -6.36
N PRO A 56 8.65 -6.63 -6.10
CA PRO A 56 8.71 -6.10 -4.75
C PRO A 56 7.39 -5.42 -4.39
N ASP A 57 6.35 -6.21 -4.16
CA ASP A 57 4.98 -5.81 -3.85
C ASP A 57 4.86 -4.78 -2.70
N SER A 58 4.81 -5.25 -1.44
CA SER A 58 4.66 -4.39 -0.27
C SER A 58 5.81 -3.37 -0.09
N PRO A 59 7.07 -3.66 -0.49
CA PRO A 59 8.12 -2.64 -0.50
C PRO A 59 7.79 -1.47 -1.44
N THR A 60 7.27 -1.73 -2.64
CA THR A 60 6.89 -0.66 -3.58
C THR A 60 5.69 0.14 -3.08
N ALA A 61 4.73 -0.52 -2.41
CA ALA A 61 3.62 0.15 -1.76
C ALA A 61 4.08 1.13 -0.66
N SER A 62 4.95 0.65 0.23
CA SER A 62 5.57 1.44 1.29
C SER A 62 6.44 2.57 0.72
N LEU A 63 7.10 2.36 -0.42
CA LEU A 63 7.84 3.42 -1.12
C LEU A 63 6.91 4.54 -1.59
N PHE A 64 5.81 4.21 -2.26
CA PHE A 64 4.82 5.22 -2.69
C PHE A 64 4.22 5.96 -1.50
N PHE A 65 3.93 5.25 -0.41
CA PHE A 65 3.45 5.87 0.82
C PHE A 65 4.50 6.81 1.44
N THR A 66 5.76 6.38 1.54
CA THR A 66 6.90 7.18 2.02
C THR A 66 7.05 8.47 1.21
N ILE A 67 7.00 8.38 -0.12
CA ILE A 67 7.07 9.55 -1.00
C ILE A 67 5.88 10.48 -0.77
N SER A 68 4.68 9.91 -0.57
CA SER A 68 3.46 10.68 -0.28
C SER A 68 3.55 11.44 1.05
N ILE A 69 4.13 10.82 2.09
CA ILE A 69 4.44 11.52 3.35
C ILE A 69 5.50 12.61 3.12
N GLY A 70 6.53 12.33 2.29
CA GLY A 70 7.51 13.33 1.86
C GLY A 70 6.84 14.56 1.21
N PHE A 71 5.81 14.35 0.39
CA PHE A 71 5.03 15.47 -0.17
C PHE A 71 4.32 16.29 0.90
N LEU A 72 3.83 15.69 1.99
CA LEU A 72 3.24 16.42 3.11
C LEU A 72 4.28 17.20 3.92
N LEU A 73 5.48 16.64 4.11
CA LEU A 73 6.58 17.23 4.86
C LEU A 73 7.19 18.44 4.15
N PHE A 74 7.56 18.26 2.89
CA PHE A 74 8.29 19.26 2.10
C PHE A 74 7.38 20.19 1.31
N ARG A 75 6.10 19.81 1.12
CA ARG A 75 5.09 20.58 0.37
C ARG A 75 5.60 21.08 -0.98
N PRO A 76 6.18 20.20 -1.82
CA PRO A 76 6.60 20.62 -3.15
C PRO A 76 5.39 21.13 -3.93
N GLN A 77 5.61 22.16 -4.75
CA GLN A 77 4.59 22.73 -5.63
C GLN A 77 4.99 22.44 -7.09
N PRO A 78 4.58 21.29 -7.65
CA PRO A 78 4.89 20.97 -9.04
C PRO A 78 4.27 22.03 -9.95
N ARG A 79 5.11 22.70 -10.74
CA ARG A 79 4.66 23.73 -11.70
C ARG A 79 4.17 23.15 -13.02
N THR A 80 4.49 21.89 -13.30
CA THR A 80 4.11 21.19 -14.53
C THR A 80 2.87 20.31 -14.31
N LEU A 81 2.02 20.20 -15.34
CA LEU A 81 0.87 19.30 -15.34
C LEU A 81 1.29 17.85 -15.04
N PHE A 82 2.39 17.42 -15.65
CA PHE A 82 2.97 16.09 -15.42
C PHE A 82 3.31 15.87 -13.94
N GLY A 83 3.99 16.83 -13.29
CA GLY A 83 4.36 16.70 -11.88
C GLY A 83 3.14 16.66 -10.94
N MET A 84 2.08 17.41 -11.27
CA MET A 84 0.81 17.34 -10.52
C MET A 84 0.12 15.99 -10.68
N ILE A 85 0.09 15.43 -11.89
CA ILE A 85 -0.50 14.12 -12.17
C ILE A 85 0.32 13.02 -11.47
N ALA A 86 1.63 13.02 -11.62
CA ALA A 86 2.53 12.05 -11.00
C ALA A 86 2.38 12.04 -9.46
N LYS A 87 2.37 13.21 -8.83
CA LYS A 87 2.12 13.35 -7.38
C LYS A 87 0.82 12.66 -6.96
N ARG A 88 -0.28 12.92 -7.68
CA ARG A 88 -1.59 12.32 -7.37
C ARG A 88 -1.62 10.81 -7.60
N ILE A 89 -0.95 10.32 -8.64
CA ILE A 89 -0.83 8.87 -8.90
C ILE A 89 -0.03 8.20 -7.78
N ILE A 90 1.09 8.78 -7.36
CA ILE A 90 1.91 8.26 -6.25
C ILE A 90 1.10 8.21 -4.96
N GLU A 91 0.35 9.26 -4.62
CA GLU A 91 -0.53 9.27 -3.46
C GLU A 91 -1.63 8.20 -3.55
N ALA A 92 -2.26 8.04 -4.72
CA ALA A 92 -3.29 7.02 -4.93
C ALA A 92 -2.72 5.60 -4.82
N LEU A 93 -1.58 5.33 -5.46
CA LEU A 93 -0.86 4.06 -5.36
C LEU A 93 -0.49 3.77 -3.92
N GLY A 94 0.10 4.74 -3.21
CA GLY A 94 0.50 4.60 -1.82
C GLY A 94 -0.66 4.20 -0.91
N VAL A 95 -1.87 4.69 -1.13
CA VAL A 95 -3.05 4.29 -0.35
C VAL A 95 -3.57 2.91 -0.77
N VAL A 96 -3.88 2.71 -2.05
CA VAL A 96 -4.51 1.47 -2.54
C VAL A 96 -3.62 0.26 -2.23
N THR A 97 -2.33 0.37 -2.54
CA THR A 97 -1.39 -0.74 -2.39
C THR A 97 -1.03 -0.99 -0.93
N SER A 98 -0.98 0.03 -0.06
CA SER A 98 -0.77 -0.18 1.38
C SER A 98 -1.94 -0.93 2.03
N ILE A 99 -3.19 -0.64 1.62
CA ILE A 99 -4.36 -1.41 2.08
C ILE A 99 -4.32 -2.83 1.54
N LYS A 100 -4.04 -3.00 0.23
CA LYS A 100 -3.93 -4.30 -0.41
C LYS A 100 -2.91 -5.16 0.30
N TYR A 101 -1.63 -4.80 0.22
CA TYR A 101 -0.56 -5.65 0.72
C TYR A 101 -0.49 -5.70 2.24
N GLY A 102 -0.94 -4.64 2.92
CA GLY A 102 -1.02 -4.60 4.36
C GLY A 102 -1.93 -5.70 4.93
N ILE A 103 -3.15 -5.83 4.41
CA ILE A 103 -4.05 -6.90 4.84
C ILE A 103 -3.70 -8.24 4.19
N TRP A 104 -3.35 -8.24 2.90
CA TRP A 104 -3.03 -9.47 2.17
C TRP A 104 -1.91 -10.27 2.84
N ALA A 105 -0.80 -9.62 3.24
CA ALA A 105 0.29 -10.30 3.91
C ALA A 105 -0.15 -10.93 5.24
N CYS A 106 -0.96 -10.21 6.02
CA CYS A 106 -1.52 -10.74 7.26
C CYS A 106 -2.38 -11.98 7.01
N VAL A 107 -3.22 -11.95 5.98
CA VAL A 107 -4.06 -13.09 5.60
C VAL A 107 -3.22 -14.27 5.13
N MET A 108 -2.20 -14.06 4.30
CA MET A 108 -1.31 -15.15 3.86
C MET A 108 -0.56 -15.78 5.02
N ILE A 109 -0.03 -14.98 5.95
CA ILE A 109 0.69 -15.52 7.11
C ILE A 109 -0.25 -16.33 8.00
N VAL A 110 -1.42 -15.78 8.33
CA VAL A 110 -2.41 -16.47 9.20
C VAL A 110 -3.00 -17.70 8.52
N ALA A 111 -3.30 -17.64 7.21
CA ALA A 111 -3.80 -18.78 6.45
C ALA A 111 -2.74 -19.89 6.34
N GLY A 112 -1.48 -19.53 6.07
CA GLY A 112 -0.37 -20.48 6.09
C GLY A 112 -0.24 -21.18 7.45
N ALA A 113 -0.32 -20.41 8.55
CA ALA A 113 -0.28 -20.94 9.90
C ALA A 113 -1.47 -21.88 10.21
N TYR A 114 -2.68 -21.51 9.78
CA TYR A 114 -3.87 -22.34 9.90
C TYR A 114 -3.72 -23.68 9.15
N LEU A 115 -3.03 -23.68 8.02
CA LEU A 115 -2.70 -24.89 7.24
C LEU A 115 -1.45 -25.63 7.75
N GLY A 116 -0.89 -25.22 8.89
CA GLY A 116 0.21 -25.92 9.57
C GLY A 116 1.61 -25.38 9.31
N SER A 117 1.77 -24.21 8.67
CA SER A 117 3.07 -23.54 8.61
C SER A 117 3.49 -23.04 10.00
N PRO A 118 4.73 -23.31 10.44
CA PRO A 118 5.21 -22.79 11.71
C PRO A 118 5.33 -21.26 11.64
N MET A 119 4.95 -20.57 12.72
CA MET A 119 5.14 -19.13 12.85
C MET A 119 6.40 -18.83 13.66
N GLY A 120 7.28 -18.00 13.11
CA GLY A 120 8.42 -17.40 13.77
C GLY A 120 8.15 -15.97 14.24
N TRP A 121 9.16 -15.35 14.83
CA TRP A 121 9.07 -13.94 15.26
C TRP A 121 8.95 -12.99 14.06
N GLN A 122 9.52 -13.36 12.90
CA GLN A 122 9.41 -12.57 11.67
C GLN A 122 7.96 -12.49 11.18
N ASP A 123 7.18 -13.57 11.30
CA ASP A 123 5.77 -13.58 10.91
C ASP A 123 4.95 -12.59 11.72
N TRP A 124 5.19 -12.52 13.04
CA TRP A 124 4.54 -11.54 13.91
C TRP A 124 4.99 -10.11 13.62
N MET A 125 6.28 -9.90 13.35
CA MET A 125 6.80 -8.61 12.91
C MET A 125 6.13 -8.17 11.60
N LEU A 126 6.01 -9.06 10.61
CA LEU A 126 5.36 -8.80 9.33
C LEU A 126 3.88 -8.48 9.52
N ILE A 127 3.13 -9.29 10.28
CA ILE A 127 1.72 -9.00 10.61
C ILE A 127 1.60 -7.59 11.21
N GLY A 128 2.44 -7.25 12.20
CA GLY A 128 2.41 -5.95 12.84
C GLY A 128 2.71 -4.80 11.88
N SER A 129 3.78 -4.90 11.10
CA SER A 129 4.18 -3.85 10.16
C SER A 129 3.18 -3.68 9.01
N HIS A 130 2.63 -4.78 8.49
CA HIS A 130 1.69 -4.74 7.37
C HIS A 130 0.30 -4.26 7.81
N LEU A 131 -0.16 -4.61 9.03
CA LEU A 131 -1.34 -3.97 9.62
C LEU A 131 -1.15 -2.46 9.77
N ALA A 132 0.02 -2.01 10.21
CA ALA A 132 0.33 -0.59 10.29
C ALA A 132 0.23 0.09 8.91
N MET A 133 0.78 -0.52 7.85
CA MET A 133 0.63 -0.02 6.47
C MET A 133 -0.85 0.15 6.05
N ALA A 134 -1.69 -0.85 6.31
CA ALA A 134 -3.12 -0.79 5.95
C ALA A 134 -3.84 0.34 6.71
N VAL A 135 -3.55 0.49 8.00
CA VAL A 135 -4.10 1.56 8.84
C VAL A 135 -3.62 2.93 8.36
N GLU A 136 -2.33 3.08 8.09
CA GLU A 136 -1.74 4.32 7.57
C GLU A 136 -2.39 4.76 6.26
N GLY A 137 -2.58 3.84 5.31
CA GLY A 137 -3.29 4.10 4.05
C GLY A 137 -4.68 4.68 4.27
N LEU A 138 -5.49 4.06 5.13
CA LEU A 138 -6.84 4.52 5.46
C LEU A 138 -6.86 5.85 6.21
N LEU A 139 -5.88 6.12 7.09
CA LEU A 139 -5.85 7.35 7.86
C LEU A 139 -5.40 8.55 7.03
N PHE A 140 -4.39 8.36 6.17
CA PHE A 140 -3.73 9.43 5.43
C PHE A 140 -4.40 9.78 4.10
N VAL A 141 -5.35 8.98 3.62
CA VAL A 141 -6.20 9.34 2.47
C VAL A 141 -6.83 10.73 2.60
N ARG A 142 -7.15 11.16 3.84
CA ARG A 142 -7.73 12.46 4.17
C ARG A 142 -6.76 13.65 3.99
N LEU A 143 -5.45 13.37 3.98
CA LEU A 143 -4.39 14.36 3.83
C LEU A 143 -3.84 14.43 2.41
N PHE A 144 -4.05 13.37 1.61
CA PHE A 144 -3.66 13.33 0.21
C PHE A 144 -4.69 13.99 -0.71
N ALA A 145 -4.27 14.38 -1.90
CA ALA A 145 -5.03 15.23 -2.83
C ALA A 145 -5.35 14.54 -4.18
N PHE A 146 -5.21 13.21 -4.25
CA PHE A 146 -5.60 12.45 -5.43
C PHE A 146 -7.12 12.37 -5.58
N GLY A 147 -7.59 12.29 -6.84
CA GLY A 147 -9.00 12.15 -7.19
C GLY A 147 -9.24 10.88 -8.02
N SER A 148 -10.48 10.69 -8.49
CA SER A 148 -10.91 9.46 -9.17
C SER A 148 -10.00 9.03 -10.33
N ALA A 149 -9.50 9.95 -11.15
CA ALA A 149 -8.62 9.60 -12.27
C ALA A 149 -7.30 8.94 -11.82
N ALA A 150 -6.66 9.48 -10.78
CA ALA A 150 -5.45 8.90 -10.21
C ALA A 150 -5.75 7.56 -9.51
N LEU A 151 -6.90 7.44 -8.86
CA LEU A 151 -7.36 6.18 -8.28
C LEU A 151 -7.60 5.11 -9.36
N THR A 152 -8.20 5.46 -10.50
CA THR A 152 -8.37 4.54 -11.64
C THR A 152 -7.01 4.03 -12.13
N LEU A 153 -6.04 4.91 -12.32
CA LEU A 153 -4.70 4.51 -12.74
C LEU A 153 -4.01 3.61 -11.71
N ALA A 154 -4.10 3.94 -10.42
CA ALA A 154 -3.58 3.09 -9.34
C ALA A 154 -4.27 1.72 -9.31
N SER A 155 -5.58 1.69 -9.58
CA SER A 155 -6.35 0.45 -9.62
C SER A 155 -5.92 -0.43 -10.79
N CYS A 156 -5.81 0.14 -12.00
CA CYS A 156 -5.34 -0.57 -13.19
C CYS A 156 -3.92 -1.14 -12.98
N TRP A 157 -3.02 -0.35 -12.38
CA TRP A 157 -1.68 -0.83 -12.02
C TRP A 157 -1.73 -2.00 -11.04
N THR A 158 -2.60 -1.93 -10.04
CA THR A 158 -2.70 -2.95 -8.99
C THR A 158 -3.25 -4.28 -9.53
N TRP A 159 -4.25 -4.24 -10.42
CA TRP A 159 -4.73 -5.44 -11.13
C TRP A 159 -3.76 -5.96 -12.17
N LEU A 160 -3.01 -5.07 -12.84
CA LEU A 160 -1.93 -5.48 -13.73
C LEU A 160 -0.87 -6.26 -12.96
N ASN A 161 -0.48 -5.78 -11.77
CA ASN A 161 0.42 -6.49 -10.88
C ASN A 161 -0.13 -7.88 -10.50
N ASP A 162 -1.39 -8.00 -10.05
CA ASP A 162 -2.01 -9.32 -9.78
C ASP A 162 -1.98 -10.23 -11.01
N THR A 163 -2.25 -9.67 -12.18
CA THR A 163 -2.22 -10.43 -13.44
C THR A 163 -0.83 -10.95 -13.74
N VAL A 164 0.21 -10.12 -13.60
CA VAL A 164 1.59 -10.52 -13.83
C VAL A 164 2.02 -11.57 -12.80
N ASP A 165 1.71 -11.37 -11.53
CA ASP A 165 2.03 -12.28 -10.44
C ASP A 165 1.59 -13.72 -10.73
N TYR A 166 0.33 -13.91 -11.08
CA TYR A 166 -0.23 -15.25 -11.28
C TYR A 166 -0.13 -15.78 -12.72
N SER A 167 0.03 -14.93 -13.74
CA SER A 167 0.25 -15.39 -15.13
C SER A 167 1.71 -15.70 -15.44
N ALA A 168 2.65 -14.98 -14.82
CA ALA A 168 4.09 -15.20 -14.97
C ALA A 168 4.72 -15.92 -13.77
N ALA A 169 3.92 -16.33 -12.77
CA ALA A 169 4.38 -17.00 -11.56
C ALA A 169 5.46 -16.23 -10.78
N VAL A 170 5.32 -14.90 -10.73
CA VAL A 170 6.22 -14.00 -9.98
C VAL A 170 5.60 -13.47 -8.68
N TYR A 171 4.44 -14.02 -8.27
CA TYR A 171 3.81 -13.76 -6.98
C TYR A 171 4.80 -13.93 -5.80
N PRO A 172 4.61 -13.24 -4.66
CA PRO A 172 5.48 -13.38 -3.49
C PRO A 172 5.64 -14.83 -3.07
N TRP A 173 6.84 -15.24 -2.70
CA TRP A 173 7.05 -16.61 -2.24
C TRP A 173 6.17 -16.95 -1.04
N LEU A 174 5.33 -17.97 -1.20
CA LEU A 174 4.39 -18.47 -0.21
C LEU A 174 4.95 -19.72 0.48
N PRO A 175 4.55 -20.01 1.73
CA PRO A 175 4.82 -21.30 2.34
C PRO A 175 4.19 -22.43 1.50
N TYR A 176 4.81 -23.61 1.50
CA TYR A 176 4.39 -24.76 0.68
C TYR A 176 2.90 -25.12 0.87
N THR A 177 2.39 -24.97 2.09
CA THR A 177 0.97 -25.18 2.43
C THR A 177 0.03 -24.32 1.59
N LEU A 178 0.38 -23.06 1.34
CA LEU A 178 -0.41 -22.14 0.51
C LEU A 178 -0.15 -22.33 -0.99
N VAL A 179 1.02 -22.81 -1.38
CA VAL A 179 1.29 -23.14 -2.79
C VAL A 179 0.34 -24.24 -3.28
N ASN A 180 -0.04 -25.19 -2.42
CA ASN A 180 -1.05 -26.20 -2.75
C ASN A 180 -2.47 -25.62 -2.93
N GLU A 181 -2.71 -24.43 -2.38
CA GLU A 181 -3.99 -23.71 -2.45
C GLU A 181 -3.90 -22.48 -3.38
N LEU A 182 -2.98 -22.48 -4.36
CA LEU A 182 -2.65 -21.31 -5.16
C LEU A 182 -3.86 -20.70 -5.89
N THR A 183 -4.82 -21.52 -6.31
CA THR A 183 -6.08 -21.03 -6.91
C THR A 183 -6.88 -20.19 -5.92
N ALA A 184 -7.00 -20.64 -4.66
CA ALA A 184 -7.70 -19.89 -3.62
C ALA A 184 -6.95 -18.59 -3.29
N VAL A 185 -5.62 -18.64 -3.21
CA VAL A 185 -4.76 -17.45 -3.03
C VAL A 185 -4.97 -16.45 -4.16
N CYS A 186 -4.95 -16.89 -5.42
CA CYS A 186 -5.19 -16.03 -6.58
C CYS A 186 -6.58 -15.37 -6.54
N ILE A 187 -7.64 -16.15 -6.31
CA ILE A 187 -9.01 -15.63 -6.20
C ILE A 187 -9.11 -14.59 -5.07
N PHE A 188 -8.51 -14.88 -3.92
CA PHE A 188 -8.46 -13.94 -2.80
C PHE A 188 -7.73 -12.65 -3.20
N THR A 189 -6.55 -12.75 -3.81
CA THR A 189 -5.75 -11.59 -4.22
C THR A 189 -6.52 -10.64 -5.13
N PHE A 190 -7.12 -11.16 -6.22
CA PHE A 190 -7.90 -10.33 -7.14
C PHE A 190 -9.14 -9.71 -6.49
N THR A 191 -9.84 -10.49 -5.66
CA THR A 191 -11.03 -10.00 -4.92
C THR A 191 -10.63 -8.91 -3.94
N TRP A 192 -9.53 -9.12 -3.22
CA TRP A 192 -9.01 -8.19 -2.23
C TRP A 192 -8.50 -6.88 -2.86
N THR A 193 -7.93 -6.94 -4.07
CA THR A 193 -7.61 -5.73 -4.86
C THR A 193 -8.87 -4.90 -5.10
N GLY A 194 -9.98 -5.53 -5.53
CA GLY A 194 -11.26 -4.84 -5.70
C GLY A 194 -11.78 -4.19 -4.42
N ILE A 195 -11.69 -4.91 -3.29
CA ILE A 195 -12.08 -4.38 -1.97
C ILE A 195 -11.18 -3.21 -1.57
N SER A 196 -9.87 -3.31 -1.76
CA SER A 196 -8.89 -2.25 -1.43
C SER A 196 -9.14 -0.97 -2.23
N VAL A 197 -9.48 -1.11 -3.52
CA VAL A 197 -9.89 0.01 -4.38
C VAL A 197 -11.20 0.62 -3.88
N ALA A 198 -12.20 -0.20 -3.55
CA ALA A 198 -13.48 0.27 -3.03
C ALA A 198 -13.33 1.01 -1.69
N MET A 199 -12.53 0.49 -0.77
CA MET A 199 -12.22 1.13 0.51
C MET A 199 -11.53 2.48 0.30
N THR A 200 -10.55 2.54 -0.61
CA THR A 200 -9.87 3.79 -0.96
C THR A 200 -10.84 4.80 -1.56
N TRP A 201 -11.71 4.36 -2.47
CA TRP A 201 -12.73 5.20 -3.09
C TRP A 201 -13.70 5.78 -2.06
N LEU A 202 -14.23 4.95 -1.16
CA LEU A 202 -15.14 5.38 -0.09
C LEU A 202 -14.47 6.41 0.82
N ALA A 203 -13.23 6.15 1.24
CA ALA A 203 -12.51 7.06 2.11
C ALA A 203 -12.15 8.40 1.41
N MET A 204 -11.81 8.35 0.12
CA MET A 204 -11.61 9.53 -0.73
C MET A 204 -12.91 10.35 -0.87
N ARG A 205 -14.06 9.69 -1.13
CA ARG A 205 -15.36 10.36 -1.23
C ARG A 205 -15.76 11.04 0.08
N TYR A 206 -15.54 10.37 1.20
CA TYR A 206 -15.81 10.93 2.52
C TYR A 206 -14.97 12.18 2.82
N ARG A 207 -13.69 12.18 2.43
CA ARG A 207 -12.81 13.37 2.49
C ARG A 207 -13.38 14.52 1.66
N ASP A 208 -13.79 14.25 0.41
CA ASP A 208 -14.25 15.28 -0.51
C ASP A 208 -15.57 15.92 -0.03
N GLN A 209 -16.50 15.12 0.48
CA GLN A 209 -17.75 15.60 1.07
C GLN A 209 -17.52 16.55 2.24
N ARG A 210 -16.64 16.19 3.20
CA ARG A 210 -16.31 17.07 4.34
C ARG A 210 -15.65 18.38 3.90
N THR A 211 -14.82 18.33 2.86
CA THR A 211 -14.15 19.51 2.33
C THR A 211 -15.15 20.48 1.72
N ASN A 212 -16.19 19.98 1.03
CA ASN A 212 -17.24 20.81 0.44
C ASN A 212 -18.15 21.45 1.51
N ILE A 213 -18.62 20.67 2.50
CA ILE A 213 -19.44 21.20 3.61
C ILE A 213 -18.73 22.35 4.35
N THR A 214 -17.42 22.21 4.58
CA THR A 214 -16.64 23.25 5.26
C THR A 214 -16.56 24.55 4.44
N LYS A 215 -16.51 24.44 3.11
CA LYS A 215 -16.53 25.61 2.23
C LYS A 215 -17.89 26.29 2.23
N GLU A 216 -18.98 25.52 2.14
CA GLU A 216 -20.34 26.06 2.18
C GLU A 216 -20.65 26.79 3.49
N ALA A 217 -20.17 26.29 4.63
CA ALA A 217 -20.37 26.94 5.93
C ALA A 217 -19.56 28.24 6.13
N MET A 218 -18.63 28.57 5.22
CA MET A 218 -17.84 29.82 5.25
C MET A 218 -18.42 30.92 4.36
N PHE A 219 -19.45 30.61 3.56
CA PHE A 219 -20.18 31.55 2.70
C PHE A 219 -21.60 31.74 3.24
#